data_AF-A0A2L0UB61-F1
#
_entry.id   AF-A0A2L0UB61-F1
#
_cell.length_a   1.000
_cell.length_b   1.000
_cell.length_c   1.000
_cell.angle_alpha   90.00
_cell.angle_beta   90.00
_cell.angle_gamma   90.00
#
_symmetry.space_group_name_H-M   'P 1'
#
loop_
_entity.id
_entity.type
_entity.pdbx_description
1 polymer ?
#
loop_
_entity_poly.entity_id
_entity_poly.type
_entity_poly.pdbx_seq_one_letter_code
_entity_poly.pdbx_strand_id
1 'polypeptide(L)'
;LAAAQSLPESFAYREQLVLIAFTVAVTTLLVQGSTLPALIRVLKIEGIDADTDREESATLFDELRTEGLRILDDPQQIVGGDVQVDEDVLERVRTDTGMRSEFEWEKARLPEQKLVRSPHRQYRDLRLAVLEAERQALLAARARGTYSSRVLAKAQRILDVEETRLRPRGGSS
;
A
#
# COMPACT_ATOMS: atom_id res chain seq x y z
N LEU A 1 17.34 -32.82 -20.56
CA LEU A 1 16.67 -34.12 -20.34
C LEU A 1 15.91 -34.66 -21.57
N ALA A 2 15.44 -33.82 -22.50
CA ALA A 2 14.81 -34.28 -23.75
C ALA A 2 15.77 -34.96 -24.76
N ALA A 3 17.06 -34.59 -24.78
CA ALA A 3 18.02 -35.12 -25.76
C ALA A 3 18.53 -36.55 -25.46
N ALA A 4 18.40 -37.05 -24.22
CA ALA A 4 18.87 -38.39 -23.85
C ALA A 4 17.89 -39.51 -24.25
N GLN A 5 16.64 -39.17 -24.55
CA GLN A 5 15.58 -40.12 -24.90
C GLN A 5 15.56 -40.49 -26.39
N SER A 6 16.35 -39.82 -27.25
CA SER A 6 16.33 -40.03 -28.71
C SER A 6 17.45 -40.93 -29.25
N LEU A 7 18.19 -41.61 -28.38
CA LEU A 7 19.27 -42.53 -28.77
C LEU A 7 18.72 -43.97 -28.97
N PRO A 8 19.09 -44.70 -30.05
CA PRO A 8 18.62 -46.06 -30.33
C PRO A 8 18.94 -47.04 -29.19
N GLU A 9 18.06 -48.01 -28.90
CA GLU A 9 18.17 -48.96 -27.77
C GLU A 9 19.40 -49.89 -27.81
N SER A 10 20.15 -49.91 -28.92
CA SER A 10 21.31 -50.79 -29.12
C SER A 10 22.65 -50.22 -28.66
N PHE A 11 22.68 -49.13 -27.89
CA PHE A 11 23.92 -48.57 -27.34
C PHE A 11 24.29 -49.25 -26.01
N ALA A 12 25.41 -49.97 -26.00
CA ALA A 12 26.02 -50.43 -24.77
C ALA A 12 26.28 -49.22 -23.84
N TYR A 13 25.95 -49.37 -22.56
CA TYR A 13 26.20 -48.40 -21.47
C TYR A 13 25.23 -47.21 -21.29
N ARG A 14 23.99 -47.27 -21.81
CA ARG A 14 22.96 -46.22 -21.63
C ARG A 14 22.70 -45.87 -20.16
N GLU A 15 22.61 -46.86 -19.28
CA GLU A 15 22.38 -46.65 -17.84
C GLU A 15 23.53 -45.88 -17.18
N GLN A 16 24.79 -46.19 -17.53
CA GLN A 16 25.93 -45.41 -17.04
C GLN A 16 25.91 -43.97 -17.53
N LEU A 17 25.56 -43.73 -18.80
CA LEU A 17 25.49 -42.37 -19.36
C LEU A 17 24.38 -41.52 -18.71
N VAL A 18 23.22 -42.13 -18.43
CA VAL A 18 22.13 -41.44 -17.72
C VAL A 18 22.54 -41.12 -16.29
N LEU A 19 23.20 -42.04 -15.59
CA LEU A 19 23.73 -41.80 -14.24
C LEU A 19 24.75 -40.65 -14.23
N ILE A 20 25.70 -40.67 -15.17
CA ILE A 20 26.71 -39.60 -15.30
C ILE A 20 26.03 -38.25 -15.58
N ALA A 21 25.08 -38.20 -16.51
CA ALA A 21 24.35 -36.97 -16.83
C ALA A 21 23.54 -36.44 -15.64
N PHE A 22 22.93 -37.33 -14.85
CA PHE A 22 22.22 -36.96 -13.63
C PHE A 22 23.18 -36.44 -12.55
N THR A 23 24.27 -37.14 -12.29
CA THR A 23 25.31 -36.71 -11.34
C THR A 23 25.87 -35.35 -11.73
N VAL A 24 26.22 -35.15 -13.01
CA VAL A 24 26.71 -33.86 -13.50
C VAL A 24 25.65 -32.77 -13.31
N ALA A 25 24.39 -33.02 -13.63
CA ALA A 25 23.31 -32.03 -13.43
C ALA A 25 23.13 -31.65 -11.96
N VAL A 26 23.11 -32.63 -11.04
CA VAL A 26 23.00 -32.40 -9.59
C VAL A 26 24.21 -31.64 -9.06
N THR A 27 25.43 -32.05 -9.43
CA THR A 27 26.65 -31.35 -9.02
C THR A 27 26.66 -29.91 -9.55
N THR A 28 26.24 -29.69 -10.80
CA THR A 28 26.18 -28.34 -11.38
C THR A 28 25.15 -27.47 -10.66
N LEU A 29 23.97 -28.01 -10.35
CA LEU A 29 22.93 -27.31 -9.58
C LEU A 29 23.36 -27.03 -8.14
N LEU A 30 24.12 -27.92 -7.51
CA LEU A 30 24.64 -27.69 -6.16
C LEU A 30 25.74 -26.61 -6.17
N VAL A 31 26.67 -26.66 -7.13
CA VAL A 31 27.76 -25.67 -7.25
C VAL A 31 27.22 -24.29 -7.65
N GLN A 32 26.29 -24.23 -8.62
CA GLN A 32 25.63 -22.98 -9.03
C GLN A 32 24.62 -22.49 -7.98
N GLY A 33 23.90 -23.39 -7.33
CA GLY A 33 22.97 -23.08 -6.26
C GLY A 33 23.67 -22.58 -5.00
N SER A 34 24.89 -23.05 -4.70
CA SER A 34 25.67 -22.60 -3.54
C SER A 34 26.38 -21.27 -3.75
N THR A 35 26.50 -20.80 -4.99
CA THR A 35 27.15 -19.50 -5.28
C THR A 35 26.21 -18.31 -5.06
N LEU A 36 24.90 -18.50 -5.21
CA LEU A 36 23.90 -17.45 -5.02
C LEU A 36 23.85 -16.89 -3.57
N PRO A 37 23.84 -17.72 -2.49
CA PRO A 37 23.83 -17.23 -1.11
C PRO A 37 25.10 -16.48 -0.73
N ALA A 38 26.26 -16.95 -1.22
CA ALA A 38 27.53 -16.28 -1.02
C ALA A 38 27.56 -14.92 -1.75
N LEU A 39 27.04 -14.86 -2.97
CA LEU A 39 26.95 -13.64 -3.77
C LEU A 39 26.00 -12.61 -3.12
N ILE A 40 24.86 -13.04 -2.58
CA ILE A 40 23.94 -12.17 -1.82
C ILE A 40 24.63 -11.57 -0.57
N ARG A 41 25.41 -12.37 0.16
CA ARG A 41 26.17 -11.88 1.34
C ARG A 41 27.29 -10.91 0.96
N VAL A 42 28.00 -11.17 -0.14
CA VAL A 42 29.11 -10.32 -0.62
C VAL A 42 28.60 -9.00 -1.17
N LEU A 43 27.47 -9.01 -1.88
CA LEU A 43 26.86 -7.80 -2.44
C LEU A 43 26.23 -6.90 -1.37
N LYS A 44 26.13 -7.33 -0.10
CA LYS A 44 25.46 -6.60 0.98
C LYS A 44 24.19 -5.93 0.45
N ILE A 45 23.34 -6.70 -0.21
CA ILE A 45 21.94 -6.30 -0.37
C ILE A 45 21.39 -6.42 1.04
N GLU A 46 21.66 -5.41 1.87
CA GLU A 46 20.79 -5.04 2.97
C GLU A 46 19.45 -4.85 2.28
N GLY A 47 18.63 -5.90 2.30
CA GLY A 47 17.25 -5.77 1.90
C GLY A 47 16.72 -4.62 2.71
N ILE A 48 16.23 -3.59 2.02
CA ILE A 48 15.54 -2.42 2.56
C ILE A 48 14.94 -2.82 3.90
N ASP A 49 15.50 -2.32 4.99
CA ASP A 49 15.05 -2.71 6.31
C ASP A 49 13.69 -2.08 6.51
N ALA A 50 12.64 -2.85 6.20
CA ALA A 50 11.28 -2.36 6.17
C ALA A 50 10.87 -1.77 7.53
N ASP A 51 11.46 -2.22 8.63
CA ASP A 51 11.18 -1.65 9.95
C ASP A 51 11.83 -0.26 10.07
N THR A 52 13.11 -0.10 9.73
CA THR A 52 13.79 1.22 9.65
C THR A 52 13.07 2.17 8.67
N ASP A 53 12.69 1.73 7.47
CA ASP A 53 11.94 2.55 6.51
C ASP A 53 10.58 3.03 7.05
N ARG A 54 9.87 2.17 7.79
CA ARG A 54 8.58 2.54 8.42
C ARG A 54 8.79 3.59 9.50
N GLU A 55 9.85 3.49 10.30
CA GLU A 55 10.21 4.49 11.32
C GLU A 55 10.66 5.82 10.68
N GLU A 56 11.48 5.79 9.64
CA GLU A 56 11.88 6.98 8.88
C GLU A 56 10.67 7.68 8.24
N SER A 57 9.77 6.91 7.63
CA SER A 57 8.51 7.43 7.08
C SER A 57 7.66 8.10 8.17
N ALA A 58 7.45 7.43 9.30
CA ALA A 58 6.67 7.98 10.41
C ALA A 58 7.26 9.29 10.94
N THR A 59 8.60 9.36 11.02
CA THR A 59 9.33 10.56 11.45
C THR A 59 9.13 11.71 10.46
N LEU A 60 9.31 11.46 9.16
CA LEU A 60 9.10 12.47 8.13
C LEU A 60 7.67 13.02 8.14
N PHE A 61 6.66 12.15 8.23
CA PHE A 61 5.27 12.61 8.25
C PHE A 61 4.91 13.38 9.53
N ASP A 62 5.58 13.12 10.65
CA ASP A 62 5.44 13.91 11.86
C ASP A 62 6.06 15.30 11.75
N GLU A 63 7.23 15.41 11.11
CA GLU A 63 7.87 16.69 10.78
C GLU A 63 6.99 17.52 9.85
N LEU A 64 6.47 16.91 8.77
CA LEU A 64 5.56 17.56 7.83
C LEU A 64 4.27 18.03 8.51
N ARG A 65 3.71 17.21 9.43
CA ARG A 65 2.56 17.61 10.25
C ARG A 65 2.90 18.84 11.08
N THR A 66 4.02 18.80 11.81
CA THR A 66 4.44 19.88 12.70
C THR A 66 4.62 21.18 11.94
N GLU A 67 5.32 21.13 10.80
CA GLU A 67 5.53 22.30 9.95
C GLU A 67 4.21 22.81 9.34
N GLY A 68 3.35 21.90 8.86
CA GLY A 68 2.06 22.27 8.30
C GLY A 68 1.12 22.92 9.32
N LEU A 69 1.17 22.52 10.59
CA LEU A 69 0.30 23.07 11.64
C LEU A 69 0.77 24.43 12.16
N ARG A 70 2.04 24.81 11.99
CA ARG A 70 2.56 26.14 12.38
C ARG A 70 1.80 27.29 11.74
N ILE A 71 1.27 27.10 10.54
CA ILE A 71 0.48 28.13 9.87
C ILE A 71 -0.79 28.50 10.67
N LEU A 72 -1.29 27.59 11.50
CA LEU A 72 -2.47 27.80 12.34
C LEU A 72 -2.18 28.63 13.59
N ASP A 73 -0.92 28.99 13.87
CA ASP A 73 -0.56 29.90 14.97
C ASP A 73 -1.03 31.33 14.69
N ASP A 74 -1.16 31.70 13.40
CA ASP A 74 -1.77 32.95 12.96
C ASP A 74 -2.75 32.69 11.80
N PRO A 75 -3.95 32.16 12.11
CA PRO A 75 -4.90 31.78 11.09
C PRO A 75 -5.49 32.99 10.36
N GLN A 76 -5.43 34.18 10.96
CA GLN A 76 -5.93 35.43 10.38
C GLN A 76 -5.12 35.86 9.15
N GLN A 77 -3.83 35.53 9.09
CA GLN A 77 -3.03 35.73 7.87
C GLN A 77 -3.51 34.87 6.70
N ILE A 78 -4.20 33.75 6.95
CA ILE A 78 -4.68 32.82 5.93
C ILE A 78 -6.07 33.22 5.44
N VAL A 79 -7.01 33.46 6.37
CA VAL A 79 -8.43 33.68 6.04
C VAL A 79 -8.79 35.16 5.87
N GLY A 80 -7.92 36.08 6.28
CA GLY A 80 -8.18 37.51 6.34
C GLY A 80 -8.50 37.98 7.77
N GLY A 81 -7.96 39.13 8.18
CA GLY A 81 -8.08 39.66 9.54
C GLY A 81 -9.49 40.09 9.96
N ASP A 82 -10.42 40.20 9.00
CA ASP A 82 -11.84 40.46 9.21
C ASP A 82 -12.66 39.19 9.51
N VAL A 83 -12.09 38.00 9.29
CA VAL A 83 -12.74 36.72 9.56
C VAL A 83 -12.32 36.19 10.94
N GLN A 84 -13.29 36.07 11.84
CA GLN A 84 -13.09 35.36 13.10
C GLN A 84 -13.11 33.85 12.83
N VAL A 85 -12.00 33.18 13.15
CA VAL A 85 -11.87 31.73 12.99
C VAL A 85 -12.35 31.05 14.27
N ASP A 86 -13.31 30.14 14.11
CA ASP A 86 -13.83 29.31 15.20
C ASP A 86 -12.79 28.26 15.60
N GLU A 87 -12.68 27.99 16.91
CA GLU A 87 -11.76 26.98 17.44
C GLU A 87 -12.14 25.57 16.94
N ASP A 88 -13.43 25.28 16.76
CA ASP A 88 -13.89 24.00 16.22
C ASP A 88 -13.35 23.76 14.81
N VAL A 89 -13.19 24.83 14.01
CA VAL A 89 -12.61 24.75 12.67
C VAL A 89 -11.11 24.51 12.73
N LEU A 90 -10.40 25.15 13.67
CA LEU A 90 -8.97 24.91 13.87
C LEU A 90 -8.71 23.48 14.34
N GLU A 91 -9.51 22.98 15.30
CA GLU A 91 -9.41 21.61 15.78
C GLU A 91 -9.68 20.60 14.67
N ARG A 92 -10.68 20.87 13.81
CA ARG A 92 -10.96 20.06 12.63
C ARG A 92 -9.74 19.95 11.71
N VAL A 93 -9.10 21.08 11.38
CA VAL A 93 -7.93 21.10 10.50
C VAL A 93 -6.73 20.40 11.15
N ARG A 94 -6.53 20.60 12.47
CA ARG A 94 -5.49 19.90 13.23
C ARG A 94 -5.69 18.38 13.19
N THR A 95 -6.92 17.93 13.43
CA THR A 95 -7.30 16.51 13.39
C THR A 95 -7.08 15.92 11.99
N ASP A 96 -7.57 16.60 10.95
CA ASP A 96 -7.45 16.15 9.57
C ASP A 96 -5.99 16.04 9.10
N THR A 97 -5.13 16.96 9.57
CA THR A 97 -3.69 16.95 9.29
C THR A 97 -2.98 15.85 10.09
N GLY A 98 -3.40 15.63 11.34
CA GLY A 98 -2.84 14.63 12.26
C GLY A 98 -3.00 13.18 11.79
N MET A 99 -4.14 12.87 11.17
CA MET A 99 -4.48 11.50 10.75
C MET A 99 -3.42 10.83 9.87
N ARG A 100 -2.66 11.57 9.05
CA ARG A 100 -1.63 10.98 8.18
C ARG A 100 -0.39 10.55 8.96
N SER A 101 0.09 11.39 9.87
CA SER A 101 1.22 11.08 10.75
C SER A 101 0.86 9.90 11.65
N GLU A 102 -0.34 9.91 12.24
CA GLU A 102 -0.83 8.83 13.10
C GLU A 102 -0.85 7.48 12.38
N PHE A 103 -1.25 7.45 11.10
CA PHE A 103 -1.26 6.23 10.30
C PHE A 103 0.15 5.66 10.05
N GLU A 104 1.12 6.51 9.76
CA GLU A 104 2.50 6.06 9.58
C GLU A 104 3.12 5.60 10.91
N TRP A 105 2.78 6.25 12.03
CA TRP A 105 3.16 5.77 13.36
C TRP A 105 2.49 4.44 13.74
N GLU A 106 1.24 4.20 13.34
CA GLU A 106 0.61 2.88 13.53
C GLU A 106 1.37 1.80 12.76
N LYS A 107 1.77 2.07 11.51
CA LYS A 107 2.57 1.16 10.68
C LYS A 107 3.94 0.86 11.28
N ALA A 108 4.61 1.86 11.87
CA ALA A 108 5.90 1.66 12.52
C ALA A 108 5.78 0.88 13.84
N ARG A 109 4.75 1.14 14.65
CA ARG A 109 4.61 0.58 16.00
C ARG A 109 3.95 -0.80 16.05
N LEU A 110 3.04 -1.09 15.13
CA LEU A 110 2.24 -2.31 15.17
C LEU A 110 2.82 -3.38 14.24
N PRO A 111 2.98 -4.62 14.71
CA PRO A 111 3.30 -5.73 13.82
C PRO A 111 2.16 -5.91 12.80
N GLU A 112 2.47 -6.39 11.60
CA GLU A 112 1.53 -6.44 10.47
C GLU A 112 0.19 -7.14 10.80
N GLN A 113 0.25 -8.18 11.63
CA GLN A 113 -0.92 -8.92 12.11
C GLN A 113 -1.90 -8.06 12.90
N LYS A 114 -1.41 -7.05 13.63
CA LYS A 114 -2.21 -6.10 14.41
C LYS A 114 -2.67 -4.90 13.59
N LEU A 115 -2.01 -4.57 12.49
CA LEU A 115 -2.47 -3.51 11.56
C LEU A 115 -3.86 -3.80 10.98
N VAL A 116 -4.26 -5.08 10.93
CA VAL A 116 -5.61 -5.48 10.52
C VAL A 116 -6.69 -4.93 11.46
N ARG A 117 -6.35 -4.66 12.73
CA ARG A 117 -7.27 -4.12 13.74
C ARG A 117 -6.96 -2.67 14.10
N SER A 118 -6.10 -1.99 13.34
CA SER A 118 -5.70 -0.63 13.67
C SER A 118 -6.90 0.34 13.56
N PRO A 119 -6.98 1.36 14.43
CA PRO A 119 -8.00 2.41 14.35
C PRO A 119 -8.16 3.00 12.95
N HIS A 120 -7.07 3.31 12.23
CA HIS A 120 -7.17 3.85 10.87
C HIS A 120 -7.82 2.87 9.89
N ARG A 121 -7.53 1.57 10.01
CA ARG A 121 -8.18 0.56 9.17
C ARG A 121 -9.66 0.43 9.49
N GLN A 122 -10.04 0.47 10.76
CA GLN A 122 -11.45 0.46 11.18
C GLN A 122 -12.18 1.69 10.63
N TYR A 123 -11.60 2.89 10.77
CA TYR A 123 -12.14 4.11 10.20
C TYR A 123 -12.35 3.99 8.69
N ARG A 124 -11.33 3.53 7.95
CA ARG A 124 -11.40 3.36 6.50
C ARG A 124 -12.51 2.40 6.10
N ASP A 125 -12.58 1.23 6.73
CA ASP A 125 -13.56 0.20 6.40
C ASP A 125 -14.99 0.69 6.70
N LEU A 126 -15.19 1.41 7.80
CA LEU A 126 -16.46 2.07 8.12
C LEU A 126 -16.82 3.16 7.11
N ARG A 127 -15.88 4.03 6.72
CA ARG A 127 -16.16 5.10 5.75
C ARG A 127 -16.47 4.55 4.37
N LEU A 128 -15.80 3.48 3.93
CA LEU A 128 -16.15 2.77 2.70
C LEU A 128 -17.57 2.18 2.74
N ALA A 129 -17.98 1.61 3.88
CA ALA A 129 -19.35 1.13 4.05
C ALA A 129 -20.39 2.26 3.96
N VAL A 130 -20.10 3.44 4.54
CA VAL A 130 -20.96 4.61 4.43
C VAL A 130 -21.03 5.12 2.98
N LEU A 131 -19.91 5.21 2.29
CA LEU A 131 -19.88 5.63 0.88
C LEU A 131 -20.71 4.70 -0.02
N GLU A 132 -20.68 3.40 0.26
CA GLU A 132 -21.53 2.45 -0.48
C GLU A 132 -23.02 2.70 -0.21
N ALA A 133 -23.40 2.97 1.04
CA ALA A 133 -24.78 3.33 1.36
C ALA A 133 -25.21 4.66 0.68
N GLU A 134 -24.34 5.66 0.66
CA GLU A 134 -24.56 6.94 -0.04
C GLU A 134 -24.75 6.74 -1.56
N ARG A 135 -23.98 5.82 -2.16
CA ARG A 135 -24.12 5.45 -3.58
C ARG A 135 -25.46 4.78 -3.87
N GLN A 136 -25.89 3.85 -3.03
CA GLN A 136 -27.21 3.22 -3.18
C GLN A 136 -28.35 4.25 -3.07
N ALA A 137 -28.23 5.20 -2.13
CA ALA A 137 -29.18 6.30 -2.00
C ALA A 137 -29.20 7.20 -3.25
N LEU A 138 -28.05 7.48 -3.85
CA LEU A 138 -27.93 8.25 -5.10
C LEU A 138 -28.58 7.52 -6.29
N LEU A 139 -28.40 6.21 -6.41
CA LEU A 139 -29.05 5.38 -7.43
C LEU A 139 -30.57 5.38 -7.27
N ALA A 140 -31.06 5.24 -6.03
CA ALA A 140 -32.49 5.32 -5.75
C ALA A 140 -33.06 6.71 -6.08
N ALA A 141 -32.32 7.78 -5.77
CA ALA A 141 -32.71 9.15 -6.13
C ALA A 141 -32.76 9.36 -7.65
N ARG A 142 -31.84 8.75 -8.40
CA ARG A 142 -31.86 8.74 -9.86
C ARG A 142 -33.08 8.01 -10.42
N ALA A 143 -33.43 6.85 -9.86
CA ALA A 143 -34.59 6.07 -10.29
C ALA A 143 -35.92 6.83 -10.08
N ARG A 144 -36.02 7.65 -9.04
CA ARG A 144 -37.21 8.48 -8.77
C ARG A 144 -37.34 9.70 -9.69
N GLY A 145 -36.26 10.12 -10.36
CA GLY A 145 -36.28 11.28 -11.26
C GLY A 145 -36.48 12.63 -10.55
N THR A 146 -36.31 12.71 -9.22
CA THR A 146 -36.58 13.92 -8.42
C THR A 146 -35.47 14.99 -8.50
N TYR A 147 -34.31 14.65 -9.05
CA TYR A 147 -33.14 15.53 -9.15
C TYR A 147 -32.64 15.61 -10.58
N SER A 148 -32.11 16.78 -10.97
CA SER A 148 -31.54 16.95 -12.31
C SER A 148 -30.27 16.10 -12.50
N SER A 149 -30.04 15.65 -13.74
CA SER A 149 -28.84 14.89 -14.10
C SER A 149 -27.53 15.61 -13.73
N ARG A 150 -27.52 16.96 -13.78
CA ARG A 150 -26.36 17.77 -13.40
C ARG A 150 -26.02 17.63 -11.92
N VAL A 151 -27.04 17.65 -11.04
CA VAL A 151 -26.86 17.51 -9.58
C VAL A 151 -26.43 16.09 -9.24
N LEU A 152 -27.05 15.08 -9.85
CA LEU A 152 -26.68 13.67 -9.65
C LEU A 152 -25.23 13.40 -10.10
N ALA A 153 -24.82 13.96 -11.25
CA ALA A 153 -23.44 13.84 -11.72
C ALA A 153 -22.43 14.54 -10.81
N LYS A 154 -22.82 15.68 -10.19
CA LYS A 154 -21.97 16.36 -9.20
C LYS A 154 -21.81 15.50 -7.95
N ALA A 155 -22.90 14.95 -7.42
CA ALA A 155 -22.86 14.07 -6.25
C ALA A 155 -21.99 12.83 -6.52
N GLN A 156 -22.17 12.17 -7.66
CA GLN A 156 -21.35 11.02 -8.07
C GLN A 156 -19.85 11.34 -8.03
N ARG A 157 -19.43 12.46 -8.64
CA ARG A 157 -18.02 12.86 -8.65
C ARG A 157 -17.43 13.09 -7.25
N ILE A 158 -18.24 13.64 -6.33
CA ILE A 158 -17.79 13.87 -4.94
C ILE A 158 -17.53 12.52 -4.26
N LEU A 159 -18.47 11.57 -4.39
CA LEU A 159 -18.33 10.23 -3.83
C LEU A 159 -17.12 9.47 -4.42
N ASP A 160 -16.92 9.57 -5.74
CA ASP A 160 -15.81 8.89 -6.42
C ASP A 160 -14.43 9.43 -6.00
N VAL A 161 -14.32 10.75 -5.79
CA VAL A 161 -13.09 11.37 -5.28
C VAL A 161 -12.79 10.88 -3.87
N GLU A 162 -13.81 10.76 -3.02
CA GLU A 162 -13.63 10.30 -1.66
C GLU A 162 -13.25 8.82 -1.59
N GLU A 163 -13.90 7.96 -2.38
CA GLU A 163 -13.53 6.56 -2.49
C GLU A 163 -12.08 6.38 -2.98
N THR A 164 -11.65 7.20 -3.94
CA THR A 164 -10.26 7.18 -4.44
C THR A 164 -9.24 7.56 -3.37
N ARG A 165 -9.61 8.39 -2.39
CA ARG A 165 -8.73 8.73 -1.26
C ARG A 165 -8.61 7.59 -0.25
N LEU A 166 -9.68 6.83 -0.05
CA LEU A 166 -9.75 5.77 0.96
C LEU A 166 -9.25 4.42 0.45
N ARG A 167 -9.38 4.13 -0.84
CA ARG A 167 -8.75 2.96 -1.44
C ARG A 167 -7.27 3.27 -1.67
N PRO A 168 -6.35 2.54 -1.01
CA PRO A 168 -4.93 2.68 -1.32
C PRO A 168 -4.73 2.49 -2.83
N ARG A 169 -3.95 3.36 -3.45
CA ARG A 169 -3.34 3.04 -4.76
C ARG A 169 -2.32 1.93 -4.53
N GLY A 170 -2.81 0.70 -4.40
CA GLY A 170 -2.02 -0.49 -4.13
C GLY A 170 -2.43 -1.59 -5.10
N GLY A 171 -1.60 -1.76 -6.12
CA GLY A 171 -1.35 -2.98 -6.89
C GLY A 171 -2.52 -3.94 -7.10
N SER A 172 -3.16 -3.82 -8.26
CA SER A 172 -3.53 -5.01 -9.01
C SER A 172 -2.25 -5.78 -9.36
N SER A 173 -1.91 -6.83 -8.61
CA SER A 173 -1.18 -8.02 -9.07
C SER A 173 -1.26 -9.11 -8.02
#